data_AF-A0A1H3TSM5-F1
#
_entry.id   AF-A0A1H3TSM5-F1
#
_cell.length_a   1.000
_cell.length_b   1.000
_cell.length_c   1.000
_cell.angle_alpha   90.00
_cell.angle_beta   90.00
_cell.angle_gamma   90.00
#
_symmetry.space_group_name_H-M   'P 1'
#
loop_
_entity.id
_entity.type
_entity.pdbx_description
1 polymer ?
#
loop_
_entity_poly.entity_id
_entity_poly.type
_entity_poly.pdbx_seq_one_letter_code
_entity_poly.pdbx_strand_id
1 'polypeptide(L)' 'MIPVPLLQYTDVRTRVFNGQTLIGLKHTAKTKSGLAVTTTWVDMPPEDVERLIKTLQDTLAALGQE' A
#
# COMPACT_ATOMS: atom_id res chain seq x y z
N MET A 1 -12.39 19.25 -11.61
CA MET A 1 -12.10 17.95 -10.98
C MET A 1 -10.59 17.77 -10.96
N ILE A 2 -9.96 17.66 -9.78
CA ILE A 2 -8.52 17.35 -9.71
C ILE A 2 -8.38 15.86 -10.00
N PRO A 3 -7.58 15.47 -10.99
CA PRO A 3 -7.44 14.07 -11.33
C PRO A 3 -6.68 13.32 -10.23
N VAL A 4 -7.25 12.19 -9.80
CA VAL A 4 -6.66 11.35 -8.77
C VAL A 4 -5.35 10.74 -9.28
N PRO A 5 -4.23 10.87 -8.56
CA PRO A 5 -2.99 10.19 -8.91
C PRO A 5 -3.21 8.67 -9.00
N LEU A 6 -2.65 8.04 -10.04
CA LEU A 6 -2.73 6.59 -10.20
C LEU A 6 -1.51 5.93 -9.57
N LEU A 7 -1.75 4.91 -8.74
CA LEU A 7 -0.69 4.07 -8.19
C LEU A 7 0.17 3.52 -9.34
N GLN A 8 1.49 3.59 -9.19
CA GLN A 8 2.45 2.99 -10.12
C GLN A 8 2.99 1.69 -9.55
N TYR A 9 3.53 1.76 -8.34
CA TYR A 9 4.06 0.61 -7.63
C TYR A 9 4.05 0.87 -6.12
N THR A 10 4.17 -0.22 -5.36
CA THR A 10 4.35 -0.19 -3.92
C THR A 10 5.68 -0.86 -3.60
N ASP A 11 6.54 -0.14 -2.90
CA ASP A 11 7.75 -0.72 -2.33
C ASP A 11 7.40 -1.42 -1.01
N VAL A 12 8.01 -2.58 -0.79
CA VAL A 12 7.86 -3.37 0.44
C VAL A 12 9.24 -3.57 1.06
N ARG A 13 9.31 -3.44 2.39
CA ARG A 13 10.53 -3.75 3.15
C ARG A 13 10.18 -4.48 4.44
N THR A 14 11.17 -5.17 4.99
CA THR A 14 11.11 -5.69 6.36
C THR A 14 12.10 -4.90 7.22
N ARG A 15 11.72 -4.58 8.45
CA ARG A 15 12.57 -3.87 9.40
C ARG A 15 12.39 -4.46 10.80
N VAL A 16 13.47 -4.56 11.56
CA VAL A 16 13.38 -4.82 13.01
C VAL A 16 13.43 -3.49 13.76
N PHE A 17 12.45 -3.25 14.64
CA PHE A 17 12.38 -2.07 15.49
C PHE A 17 11.96 -2.49 16.91
N ASN A 18 12.78 -2.15 17.91
CA ASN A 18 12.58 -2.56 19.31
C ASN A 18 12.34 -4.08 19.48
N GLY A 19 13.07 -4.91 18.73
CA GLY A 19 12.94 -6.37 18.79
C GLY A 19 11.70 -6.93 18.08
N GLN A 20 10.86 -6.08 17.50
CA GLN A 20 9.69 -6.48 16.71
C GLN A 20 10.00 -6.39 15.22
N THR A 21 9.58 -7.41 14.47
CA THR A 21 9.64 -7.39 13.00
C THR A 21 8.43 -6.62 12.48
N LEU A 22 8.67 -5.60 11.66
CA LEU A 22 7.67 -4.80 10.99
C LEU A 22 7.84 -4.91 9.48
N ILE A 23 6.73 -4.79 8.76
CA ILE A 23 6.65 -4.75 7.31
C ILE A 23 6.27 -3.33 6.91
N GLY A 24 7.18 -2.67 6.19
CA GLY A 24 6.99 -1.33 5.68
C GLY A 24 6.40 -1.34 4.27
N LEU A 25 5.38 -0.52 4.04
CA LEU A 25 4.84 -0.22 2.71
C LEU A 25 5.08 1.25 2.36
N LYS A 26 5.37 1.52 1.09
CA LYS A 26 5.50 2.88 0.55
C LYS A 26 4.95 2.92 -0.87
N HIS A 27 3.97 3.77 -1.10
CA HIS A 27 3.30 3.88 -2.39
C HIS A 27 3.93 4.97 -3.23
N THR A 28 4.15 4.70 -4.51
CA THR A 28 4.50 5.71 -5.50
C THR A 28 3.36 5.81 -6.51
N ALA A 29 2.76 6.99 -6.63
CA ALA A 29 1.73 7.31 -7.59
C ALA A 29 2.23 8.35 -8.60
N LYS A 30 1.63 8.39 -9.79
CA LYS A 30 1.96 9.37 -10.82
C LYS A 30 0.78 10.32 -10.99
N THR A 31 1.08 11.62 -10.93
CA THR A 31 0.13 12.68 -11.26
C THR A 31 -0.05 12.77 -12.77
N LYS A 32 -1.10 13.45 -13.25
CA LYS A 32 -1.31 13.64 -14.70
C LYS A 32 -0.20 14.45 -15.39
N SER A 33 0.53 15.31 -14.68
CA SER A 33 1.70 16.02 -15.21
C SER A 33 2.95 15.14 -15.32
N GLY A 34 2.84 13.86 -14.92
CA GLY A 34 3.93 12.90 -14.95
C GLY A 34 4.85 12.95 -13.74
N LEU A 35 4.60 13.83 -12.78
CA LEU A 35 5.36 13.91 -11.54
C LEU A 35 4.98 12.76 -10.62
N ALA A 36 6.00 12.08 -10.08
CA ALA A 36 5.83 11.04 -9.07
C ALA A 36 5.58 11.67 -7.70
N VAL A 37 4.63 11.11 -6.96
CA VAL A 37 4.34 11.41 -5.57
C VAL A 37 4.51 10.12 -4.78
N THR A 38 5.34 10.16 -3.75
CA THR A 38 5.66 9.00 -2.93
C THR A 38 5.21 9.27 -1.49
N THR A 39 4.54 8.30 -0.87
CA THR A 39 4.14 8.41 0.53
C THR A 39 5.33 8.23 1.46
N THR A 40 5.18 8.60 2.73
CA THR A 40 6.11 8.11 3.76
C THR A 40 5.95 6.59 3.94
N TRP A 41 6.97 5.95 4.51
CA TRP A 41 6.85 4.55 4.91
C TRP A 41 5.78 4.40 6.00
N VAL A 42 4.93 3.40 5.84
CA VAL A 42 4.00 2.93 6.87
C VAL A 42 4.48 1.56 7.31
N ASP A 43 5.05 1.47 8.51
CA ASP A 43 5.54 0.22 9.09
C ASP A 43 4.40 -0.43 9.91
N MET A 44 4.06 -1.68 9.62
CA MET A 44 2.98 -2.44 10.24
C MET A 44 3.50 -3.76 10.81
N PRO A 45 2.92 -4.28 11.90
CA PRO A 45 3.24 -5.62 12.35
C PRO A 45 2.65 -6.68 11.38
N PRO A 46 3.19 -7.91 11.35
CA PRO A 46 2.78 -8.93 10.36
C PRO A 46 1.28 -9.23 10.38
N GLU A 47 0.66 -9.28 11.54
CA GLU A 47 -0.77 -9.54 11.72
C GLU A 47 -1.65 -8.45 11.11
N ASP A 48 -1.18 -7.21 11.04
CA ASP A 48 -1.91 -6.11 10.41
C ASP A 48 -1.82 -6.22 8.88
N VAL A 49 -0.66 -6.67 8.37
CA VAL A 49 -0.47 -6.93 6.95
C VAL A 49 -1.34 -8.09 6.48
N GLU A 50 -1.47 -9.16 7.26
CA GLU A 50 -2.38 -10.26 6.95
C GLU A 50 -3.84 -9.79 6.85
N ARG A 51 -4.28 -8.95 7.79
CA ARG A 51 -5.62 -8.35 7.75
C ARG A 51 -5.81 -7.43 6.53
N LEU A 52 -4.78 -6.66 6.17
CA LEU A 52 -4.78 -5.83 4.97
C LEU A 52 -4.92 -6.70 3.71
N ILE A 53 -4.12 -7.75 3.57
CA ILE A 53 -4.18 -8.68 2.43
C ILE A 53 -5.59 -9.25 2.31
N LYS A 54 -6.17 -9.72 3.41
CA LYS A 54 -7.54 -10.25 3.41
C LYS A 54 -8.56 -9.21 2.96
N THR A 55 -8.46 -7.99 3.48
CA THR A 55 -9.37 -6.89 3.10
C THR A 55 -9.29 -6.58 1.61
N LEU A 56 -8.07 -6.57 1.04
CA LEU A 56 -7.86 -6.36 -0.40
C LEU A 56 -8.45 -7.50 -1.23
N GLN A 57 -8.24 -8.75 -0.83
CA GLN A 57 -8.80 -9.93 -1.48
C GLN A 57 -10.33 -9.90 -1.47
N ASP A 58 -10.94 -9.63 -0.31
CA ASP A 58 -12.39 -9.55 -0.15
C ASP A 58 -12.97 -8.40 -1.01
N THR A 59 -12.29 -7.25 -1.06
CA THR A 59 -12.69 -6.11 -1.92
C THR A 59 -12.62 -6.48 -3.40
N LEU A 60 -11.56 -7.15 -3.85
CA LEU A 60 -11.42 -7.58 -5.23
C LEU A 60 -12.47 -8.64 -5.62
N ALA A 61 -12.79 -9.56 -4.72
CA ALA A 61 -13.83 -10.55 -4.93
C ALA A 61 -15.21 -9.90 -5.12
N ALA A 62 -15.52 -8.84 -4.36
CA ALA A 62 -16.78 -8.10 -4.48
C ALA A 62 -16.92 -7.37 -5.83
N LEU A 63 -15.82 -6.87 -6.41
CA LEU A 63 -15.84 -6.23 -7.74
C LEU A 63 -16.21 -7.19 -8.89
N GLY A 64 -16.01 -8.49 -8.71
CA GLY A 64 -16.35 -9.52 -9.70
C GLY A 64 -17.79 -10.04 -9.61
N GLN A 65 -18.62 -9.47 -8.72
CA GLN A 65 -20.00 -9.91 -8.46
C GLN A 65 -21.05 -8.92 -8.99
N GLU A 66 -20.66 -7.96 -9.83
CA GLU A 66 -21.57 -7.07 -10.58
C GLU A 66 -22.05 -7.70 -11.90
#